data_AF-R9XGM6-F1
#
_entry.id   AF-R9XGM6-F1
#
_cell.length_a   1.000
_cell.length_b   1.000
_cell.length_c   1.000
_cell.angle_alpha   90.00
_cell.angle_beta   90.00
_cell.angle_gamma   90.00
#
_symmetry.space_group_name_H-M   'P 1'
#
loop_
_entity.id
_entity.type
_entity.pdbx_description
1 polymer ?
#
loop_
_entity_poly.entity_id
_entity_poly.type
_entity_poly.pdbx_seq_one_letter_code
_entity_poly.pdbx_strand_id
1 'polypeptide(L)'
;MYNTSVRTVQPCATAARRLQQTWAPPSYFNRPAQAPPAQAAPARKPLLEGALFVAVSTLAFFAVDNYRERTAAEVRLHKQLVESQRMHEVFTRQVNAARRKRELQVLNERKTTQIRQMKMALHIAMLRKQLHDHSIDAVGVDQVLQEFDHHVRMENSISNVSGTSLWVMDEAPAKPYVPNVREYDPTDTPASTS
;
A
#
# COMPACT_ATOMS: atom_id res chain seq x y z
N MET A 1 20.81 -26.90 -17.74
CA MET A 1 20.96 -25.59 -18.42
C MET A 1 19.56 -24.98 -18.50
N TYR A 2 19.20 -24.10 -17.57
CA TYR A 2 17.85 -23.52 -17.50
C TYR A 2 17.87 -22.10 -18.07
N ASN A 3 17.06 -21.91 -19.10
CA ASN A 3 16.92 -20.69 -19.88
C ASN A 3 16.03 -19.70 -19.10
N THR A 4 16.64 -18.72 -18.44
CA THR A 4 15.93 -17.63 -17.74
C THR A 4 15.44 -16.60 -18.75
N SER A 5 14.19 -16.73 -19.17
CA SER A 5 13.52 -15.70 -19.97
C SER A 5 13.12 -14.53 -19.05
N VAL A 6 13.94 -13.49 -19.05
CA VAL A 6 13.65 -12.22 -18.40
C VAL A 6 12.59 -11.49 -19.22
N ARG A 7 11.34 -11.47 -18.74
CA ARG A 7 10.30 -10.55 -19.24
C ARG A 7 10.72 -9.13 -18.87
N THR A 8 11.31 -8.42 -19.82
CA THR A 8 11.44 -6.97 -19.77
C THR A 8 10.06 -6.35 -19.87
N VAL A 9 9.63 -5.70 -18.79
CA VAL A 9 8.43 -4.85 -18.79
C VAL A 9 8.72 -3.68 -19.71
N GLN A 10 8.06 -3.68 -20.86
CA GLN A 10 8.12 -2.64 -21.87
C GLN A 10 7.62 -1.33 -21.25
N PRO A 11 8.42 -0.25 -21.18
CA PRO A 11 7.91 1.03 -20.74
C PRO A 11 6.89 1.52 -21.77
N CYS A 12 5.66 1.78 -21.31
CA CYS A 12 4.62 2.44 -22.08
C CYS A 12 5.10 3.84 -22.46
N ALA A 13 5.76 3.96 -23.62
CA ALA A 13 6.25 5.20 -24.19
C ALA A 13 5.17 5.96 -24.98
N THR A 14 3.89 5.73 -24.67
CA THR A 14 2.75 6.22 -25.49
C THR A 14 1.83 7.17 -24.72
N ALA A 15 2.29 7.75 -23.60
CA ALA A 15 1.54 8.78 -22.87
C ALA A 15 2.30 10.13 -22.73
N ALA A 16 3.56 10.20 -23.15
CA ALA A 16 4.39 11.41 -22.99
C ALA A 16 4.43 12.32 -24.24
N ARG A 17 3.57 12.08 -25.24
CA ARG A 17 3.60 12.82 -26.52
C ARG A 17 2.42 13.77 -26.76
N ARG A 18 1.55 13.96 -25.78
CA ARG A 18 0.35 14.83 -25.87
C ARG A 18 0.31 16.02 -24.91
N LEU A 19 1.45 16.40 -24.32
CA LEU A 19 1.58 17.63 -23.53
C LEU A 19 2.78 18.49 -23.97
N GLN A 20 3.24 18.32 -25.21
CA GLN A 20 4.09 19.31 -25.89
C GLN A 20 3.28 20.14 -26.89
N GLN A 21 2.02 20.44 -26.55
CA GLN A 21 1.26 21.49 -27.24
C GLN A 21 1.83 22.85 -26.83
N THR A 22 2.90 23.20 -27.51
CA THR A 22 3.17 24.53 -28.04
C THR A 22 2.86 25.68 -27.08
N TRP A 23 3.71 25.85 -26.07
CA TRP A 23 4.07 27.19 -25.63
C TRP A 23 4.98 27.80 -26.71
N ALA A 24 4.43 28.01 -27.91
CA ALA A 24 5.03 28.92 -28.86
C ALA A 24 4.66 30.31 -28.35
N PRO A 25 5.62 31.13 -27.87
CA PRO A 25 5.30 32.49 -27.52
C PRO A 25 4.68 33.13 -28.77
N PRO A 26 3.49 33.72 -28.67
CA PRO A 26 2.84 34.33 -29.81
C PRO A 26 3.81 35.30 -30.51
N SER A 27 3.82 35.21 -31.84
CA SER A 27 4.86 35.70 -32.76
C SER A 27 5.02 37.23 -32.83
N TYR A 28 4.37 37.98 -31.94
CA TYR A 28 4.57 39.42 -31.81
C TYR A 28 5.92 39.81 -31.20
N PHE A 29 6.62 38.90 -30.51
CA PHE A 29 7.94 39.17 -29.95
C PHE A 29 9.08 39.23 -30.98
N ASN A 30 8.87 38.71 -32.20
CA ASN A 30 9.91 38.62 -33.23
C ASN A 30 9.75 39.66 -34.36
N ARG A 31 8.91 40.68 -34.15
CA ARG A 31 8.88 41.84 -35.04
C ARG A 31 10.13 42.67 -34.72
N PRO A 32 11.04 42.94 -35.68
CA PRO A 32 12.10 43.90 -35.45
C PRO A 32 11.44 45.18 -34.96
N ALA A 33 11.88 45.68 -33.80
CA ALA A 33 11.34 46.90 -33.21
C ALA A 33 11.43 47.98 -34.26
N GLN A 34 10.30 48.24 -34.93
CA GLN A 34 10.18 49.32 -35.88
C GLN A 34 10.29 50.55 -34.98
N ALA A 35 11.49 51.15 -34.96
CA ALA A 35 11.73 52.35 -34.18
C ALA A 35 10.57 53.29 -34.51
N PRO A 36 9.81 53.76 -33.50
CA PRO A 36 8.77 54.74 -33.78
C PRO A 36 9.46 55.86 -34.58
N PRO A 37 8.83 56.37 -35.66
CA PRO A 37 9.40 57.50 -36.38
C PRO A 37 9.77 58.54 -35.32
N ALA A 38 10.99 59.07 -35.38
CA ALA A 38 11.45 60.08 -34.44
C ALA A 38 10.47 61.25 -34.48
N GLN A 39 9.46 61.22 -33.61
CA GLN A 39 8.49 62.27 -33.48
C GLN A 39 9.28 63.45 -32.94
N ALA A 40 9.50 64.44 -33.80
CA ALA A 40 10.02 65.74 -33.40
C ALA A 40 9.31 66.15 -32.11
N ALA A 41 10.09 66.42 -31.06
CA ALA A 41 9.58 66.72 -29.73
C ALA A 41 8.46 67.76 -29.81
N PRO A 42 7.18 67.39 -29.62
CA PRO A 42 6.14 68.39 -29.55
C PRO A 42 6.33 69.12 -28.23
N ALA A 43 6.28 70.46 -28.26
CA ALA A 43 6.35 71.30 -27.08
C ALA A 43 5.52 70.67 -25.94
N ARG A 44 6.20 70.30 -24.85
CA ARG A 44 5.65 69.59 -23.70
C ARG A 44 4.43 70.35 -23.18
N LYS A 45 3.25 69.86 -23.50
CA LYS A 45 2.01 70.36 -22.92
C LYS A 45 1.99 69.87 -21.47
N PRO A 46 1.82 70.74 -20.46
CA PRO A 46 1.92 70.36 -19.05
C PRO A 46 0.92 69.26 -18.65
N LEU A 47 -0.17 69.10 -19.41
CA LEU A 47 -1.15 68.03 -19.25
C LEU A 47 -0.60 66.63 -19.57
N LEU A 48 0.33 66.50 -20.53
CA LEU A 48 0.93 65.22 -20.89
C LEU A 48 1.97 64.78 -19.84
N GLU A 49 2.73 65.73 -19.30
CA GLU A 49 3.62 65.48 -18.16
C GLU A 49 2.80 65.07 -16.92
N GLY A 50 1.68 65.72 -16.65
CA GLY A 50 0.74 65.33 -15.59
C GLY A 50 0.19 63.90 -15.77
N ALA A 51 -0.23 63.53 -16.99
CA ALA A 51 -0.70 62.19 -17.29
C ALA A 51 0.40 61.13 -17.14
N LEU A 52 1.65 61.47 -17.48
CA LEU A 52 2.80 60.59 -17.28
C LEU A 52 3.08 60.35 -15.79
N PHE A 53 3.02 61.40 -14.95
CA PHE A 53 3.17 61.24 -13.50
C PHE A 53 2.07 60.34 -12.92
N VAL A 54 0.81 60.54 -13.32
CA VAL A 54 -0.30 59.68 -12.89
C VAL A 54 -0.10 58.24 -13.36
N ALA A 55 0.33 58.01 -14.60
CA ALA A 55 0.60 56.68 -15.13
C ALA A 55 1.75 55.98 -14.38
N VAL A 56 2.85 56.69 -14.11
CA VAL A 56 3.98 56.13 -13.33
C VAL A 56 3.57 55.87 -11.88
N SER A 57 2.80 56.76 -11.26
CA SER A 57 2.30 56.57 -9.88
C SER A 57 1.35 55.39 -9.76
N THR A 58 0.41 55.22 -10.69
CA THR A 58 -0.50 54.07 -10.72
C THR A 58 0.26 52.76 -10.97
N LEU A 59 1.24 52.76 -11.88
CA LEU A 59 2.08 51.59 -12.13
C LEU A 59 2.94 51.23 -10.92
N ALA A 60 3.52 52.22 -10.24
CA ALA A 60 4.27 52.02 -9.01
C ALA A 60 3.39 51.45 -7.89
N PHE A 61 2.16 51.96 -7.74
CA PHE A 61 1.19 51.42 -6.80
C PHE A 61 0.84 49.96 -7.10
N PHE A 62 0.54 49.63 -8.36
CA PHE A 62 0.27 48.23 -8.77
C PHE A 62 1.47 47.30 -8.62
N ALA A 63 2.69 47.79 -8.82
CA ALA A 63 3.91 47.02 -8.61
C ALA A 63 4.10 46.67 -7.12
N VAL A 64 3.86 47.64 -6.22
CA VAL A 64 3.91 47.40 -4.78
C VAL A 64 2.81 46.45 -4.34
N ASP A 65 1.59 46.61 -4.83
CA ASP A 65 0.46 45.74 -4.49
C ASP A 65 0.69 44.29 -4.95
N ASN A 66 1.15 44.10 -6.19
CA ASN A 66 1.54 42.77 -6.70
C ASN A 66 2.67 42.14 -5.89
N TYR A 67 3.67 42.92 -5.46
CA TYR A 67 4.75 42.39 -4.64
C TYR A 67 4.25 41.89 -3.28
N ARG A 68 3.32 42.62 -2.66
CA ARG A 68 2.72 42.24 -1.38
C ARG A 68 1.87 40.99 -1.49
N GLU A 69 1.03 40.90 -2.53
CA GLU A 69 0.22 39.69 -2.77
C GLU A 69 1.09 38.49 -3.12
N ARG A 70 2.13 38.69 -3.94
CA ARG A 70 3.08 37.63 -4.28
C ARG A 70 3.80 37.09 -3.05
N THR A 71 4.31 37.97 -2.18
CA THR A 71 5.00 37.54 -0.96
C THR A 71 4.03 36.84 0.01
N ALA A 72 2.79 37.32 0.14
CA ALA A 72 1.77 36.64 0.93
C ALA A 72 1.42 35.25 0.36
N ALA A 73 1.32 35.10 -0.96
CA ALA A 73 1.08 33.83 -1.62
C ALA A 73 2.25 32.85 -1.45
N GLU A 74 3.49 33.32 -1.57
CA GLU A 74 4.70 32.51 -1.34
C GLU A 74 4.74 31.98 0.11
N VAL A 75 4.41 32.81 1.10
CA VAL A 75 4.31 32.38 2.51
C VAL A 75 3.22 31.32 2.71
N ARG A 76 2.04 31.50 2.08
CA ARG A 76 0.95 30.51 2.15
C ARG A 76 1.35 29.18 1.51
N LEU A 77 2.01 29.21 0.35
CA LEU A 77 2.52 28.01 -0.32
C LEU A 77 3.56 27.28 0.52
N HIS A 78 4.51 28.01 1.11
CA HIS A 78 5.49 27.41 2.01
C HIS A 78 4.82 26.75 3.22
N LYS A 79 3.81 27.41 3.80
CA LYS A 79 3.03 26.84 4.91
C LYS A 79 2.32 25.54 4.50
N GLN A 80 1.63 25.54 3.36
CA GLN A 80 0.95 24.36 2.82
C GLN A 80 1.92 23.21 2.51
N LEU A 81 3.09 23.52 1.95
CA LEU A 81 4.12 22.52 1.66
C LEU A 81 4.65 21.87 2.93
N VAL A 82 4.93 22.66 3.96
CA VAL A 82 5.38 22.15 5.27
C VAL A 82 4.28 21.30 5.93
N GLU A 83 3.03 21.76 5.89
CA GLU A 83 1.89 20.99 6.42
C GLU A 83 1.70 19.67 5.66
N SER A 84 1.77 19.69 4.33
CA SER A 84 1.69 18.50 3.49
C SER A 84 2.83 17.52 3.78
N GLN A 85 4.06 18.00 3.98
CA GLN A 85 5.19 17.16 4.35
C GLN A 85 4.99 16.50 5.71
N ARG A 86 4.52 17.26 6.71
CA ARG A 86 4.20 16.73 8.04
C ARG A 86 3.11 15.66 7.98
N MET A 87 2.05 15.90 7.20
CA MET A 87 0.99 14.90 7.00
C MET A 87 1.52 13.65 6.33
N HIS A 88 2.37 13.79 5.31
CA HIS A 88 2.98 12.65 4.62
C HIS A 88 3.88 11.84 5.54
N GLU A 89 4.63 12.50 6.42
CA GLU A 89 5.48 11.83 7.41
C GLU A 89 4.64 11.03 8.42
N VAL A 90 3.58 11.62 8.97
CA VAL A 90 2.66 10.94 9.89
C VAL A 90 1.99 9.76 9.20
N PHE A 91 1.50 9.94 7.98
CA PHE A 91 0.89 8.86 7.19
C PHE A 91 1.88 7.71 6.95
N THR A 92 3.12 8.03 6.56
CA THR A 92 4.17 7.02 6.35
C THR A 92 4.47 6.26 7.64
N ARG A 93 4.54 6.95 8.79
CA ARG A 93 4.71 6.32 10.10
C ARG A 93 3.54 5.37 10.42
N GLN A 94 2.31 5.78 10.17
CA GLN A 94 1.11 4.95 10.39
C GLN A 94 1.10 3.70 9.51
N VAL A 95 1.39 3.84 8.21
CA VAL A 95 1.48 2.71 7.28
C VAL A 95 2.57 1.72 7.70
N ASN A 96 3.74 2.22 8.09
CA ASN A 96 4.84 1.37 8.58
C ASN A 96 4.48 0.65 9.88
N ALA A 97 3.81 1.34 10.81
CA ALA A 97 3.33 0.73 12.05
C ALA A 97 2.27 -0.36 11.79
N ALA A 98 1.31 -0.11 10.89
CA ALA A 98 0.30 -1.08 10.49
C ALA A 98 0.92 -2.31 9.81
N ARG A 99 1.91 -2.10 8.93
CA ARG A 99 2.67 -3.18 8.29
C ARG A 99 3.41 -4.04 9.32
N ARG A 100 4.14 -3.43 10.25
CA ARG A 100 4.84 -4.15 11.33
C ARG A 100 3.88 -4.93 12.20
N LYS A 101 2.72 -4.35 12.56
CA LYS A 101 1.69 -5.07 13.33
C LYS A 101 1.19 -6.30 12.58
N ARG A 102 0.93 -6.18 11.27
CA ARG A 102 0.53 -7.32 10.43
C ARG A 102 1.61 -8.39 10.35
N GLU A 103 2.87 -7.99 10.17
CA GLU A 103 4.01 -8.92 10.13
C GLU A 103 4.15 -9.68 11.47
N LEU A 104 4.02 -8.98 12.61
CA LEU A 104 4.03 -9.61 13.93
C LEU A 104 2.85 -10.57 14.13
N GLN A 105 1.66 -10.19 13.70
CA GLN A 105 0.48 -11.06 13.76
C GLN A 105 0.70 -12.33 12.95
N VAL A 106 1.17 -12.22 11.70
CA VAL A 106 1.47 -13.36 10.83
C VAL A 106 2.55 -14.25 11.46
N LEU A 107 3.57 -13.66 12.09
CA LEU A 107 4.61 -14.43 12.77
C LEU A 107 4.03 -15.20 13.97
N ASN A 108 3.11 -14.60 14.72
CA ASN A 108 2.47 -15.25 15.85
C ASN A 108 1.51 -16.37 15.40
N GLU A 109 0.76 -16.17 14.32
CA GLU A 109 -0.08 -17.20 13.69
C GLU A 109 0.77 -18.39 13.19
N ARG A 110 1.94 -18.12 12.60
CA ARG A 110 2.90 -19.17 12.20
C ARG A 110 3.46 -19.93 13.40
N LYS A 111 3.86 -19.21 14.45
CA LYS A 111 4.37 -19.80 15.70
C LYS A 111 3.33 -20.71 16.34
N THR A 112 2.09 -20.24 16.48
CA THR A 112 1.00 -21.03 17.07
C THR A 112 0.67 -22.27 16.24
N THR A 113 0.66 -22.14 14.91
CA THR A 113 0.50 -23.28 13.99
C THR A 113 1.62 -24.31 14.16
N GLN A 114 2.88 -23.87 14.23
CA GLN A 114 4.03 -24.76 14.43
C GLN A 114 3.98 -25.48 15.77
N ILE A 115 3.60 -24.77 16.85
CA ILE A 115 3.40 -25.38 18.17
C ILE A 115 2.32 -26.46 18.11
N ARG A 116 1.18 -26.19 17.46
CA ARG A 116 0.09 -27.17 17.30
C ARG A 116 0.56 -28.40 16.52
N GLN A 117 1.25 -28.20 15.40
CA GLN A 117 1.81 -29.29 14.60
C GLN A 117 2.78 -30.15 15.40
N MET A 118 3.66 -29.53 16.19
CA MET A 118 4.60 -30.25 17.05
C MET A 118 3.89 -31.04 18.15
N LYS A 119 2.86 -30.46 18.80
CA LYS A 119 2.04 -31.17 19.79
C LYS A 119 1.36 -32.40 19.17
N MET A 120 0.76 -32.25 17.99
CA MET A 120 0.13 -33.37 17.28
C MET A 120 1.15 -34.45 16.90
N ALA A 121 2.32 -34.06 16.37
CA ALA A 121 3.39 -35.00 16.03
C ALA A 121 3.86 -35.81 17.25
N LEU A 122 4.00 -35.15 18.41
CA LEU A 122 4.35 -35.81 19.66
C LEU A 122 3.24 -36.77 20.13
N HIS A 123 1.98 -36.35 20.04
CA HIS A 123 0.84 -37.19 20.40
C HIS A 123 0.78 -38.46 19.53
N ILE A 124 0.96 -38.31 18.22
CA ILE A 124 1.02 -39.46 17.29
C ILE A 124 2.20 -40.39 17.63
N ALA A 125 3.37 -39.83 17.95
CA ALA A 125 4.53 -40.63 18.35
C ALA A 125 4.27 -41.41 19.65
N MET A 126 3.61 -40.79 20.63
CA MET A 126 3.20 -41.45 21.87
C MET A 126 2.18 -42.57 21.61
N LEU A 127 1.19 -42.33 20.76
CA LEU A 127 0.20 -43.35 20.38
C LEU A 127 0.87 -44.53 19.69
N ARG A 128 1.79 -44.29 18.76
CA ARG A 128 2.56 -45.36 18.10
C ARG A 128 3.38 -46.17 19.10
N LYS A 129 3.98 -45.51 20.10
CA LYS A 129 4.68 -46.20 21.19
C LYS A 129 3.72 -47.08 21.99
N GLN A 130 2.57 -46.55 22.41
CA GLN A 130 1.56 -47.30 23.17
C GLN A 130 1.04 -48.52 22.39
N LEU A 131 0.76 -48.36 21.10
CA LEU A 131 0.34 -49.48 20.23
C LEU A 131 1.44 -50.55 20.14
N HIS A 132 2.69 -50.12 19.98
CA HIS A 132 3.83 -51.03 19.95
C HIS A 132 4.01 -51.77 21.28
N ASP A 133 3.86 -51.09 22.41
CA ASP A 133 3.89 -51.68 23.76
C ASP A 133 2.77 -52.72 23.95
N HIS A 134 1.64 -52.58 23.24
CA HIS A 134 0.52 -53.52 23.21
C HIS A 134 0.56 -54.52 22.05
N SER A 135 1.68 -54.64 21.32
CA SER A 135 1.85 -55.54 20.17
C SER A 135 0.85 -55.34 19.03
N ILE A 136 0.33 -54.12 18.88
CA ILE A 136 -0.54 -53.70 17.77
C ILE A 136 0.30 -52.88 16.79
N ASP A 137 0.32 -53.29 15.52
CA ASP A 137 1.02 -52.55 14.49
C ASP A 137 0.27 -51.27 14.12
N ALA A 138 0.99 -50.16 14.08
CA ALA A 138 0.43 -48.87 13.68
C ALA A 138 0.16 -48.82 12.17
N VAL A 139 -0.94 -48.16 11.78
CA VAL A 139 -1.29 -47.94 10.38
C VAL A 139 -0.19 -47.12 9.67
N GLY A 140 0.15 -47.56 8.46
CA GLY A 140 1.16 -46.92 7.61
C GLY A 140 0.71 -45.55 7.08
N VAL A 141 1.67 -44.66 6.81
CA VAL A 141 1.38 -43.29 6.34
C VAL A 141 0.62 -43.28 5.02
N ASP A 142 0.95 -44.18 4.10
CA ASP A 142 0.33 -44.24 2.77
C ASP A 142 -1.16 -44.63 2.85
N GLN A 143 -1.51 -45.51 3.78
CA GLN A 143 -2.90 -45.91 4.01
C GLN A 143 -3.71 -44.77 4.63
N VAL A 144 -3.12 -44.01 5.57
CA VAL A 144 -3.73 -42.82 6.15
C VAL A 144 -3.98 -41.74 5.09
N LEU A 145 -3.06 -41.55 4.14
CA LEU A 145 -3.25 -40.60 3.03
C LEU A 145 -4.42 -41.00 2.12
N GLN A 146 -4.55 -42.28 1.81
CA GLN A 146 -5.69 -42.78 1.01
C GLN A 146 -7.03 -42.58 1.73
N GLU A 147 -7.08 -42.86 3.04
CA GLU A 147 -8.28 -42.61 3.85
C GLU A 147 -8.58 -41.12 4.00
N PHE A 148 -7.56 -40.27 4.09
CA PHE A 148 -7.70 -38.82 4.15
C PHE A 148 -8.36 -38.28 2.87
N ASP A 149 -7.84 -38.66 1.70
CA ASP A 149 -8.39 -38.22 0.41
C ASP A 149 -9.82 -38.71 0.17
N HIS A 150 -10.18 -39.88 0.73
CA HIS A 150 -11.52 -40.45 0.61
C HIS A 150 -12.54 -39.81 1.57
N HIS A 151 -12.15 -39.52 2.81
CA HIS A 151 -13.07 -39.13 3.89
C HIS A 151 -12.99 -37.67 4.33
N VAL A 152 -11.97 -36.92 3.92
CA VAL A 152 -11.82 -35.50 4.28
C VAL A 152 -12.18 -34.63 3.09
N ARG A 153 -13.12 -33.70 3.29
CA ARG A 153 -13.46 -32.70 2.29
C ARG A 153 -13.06 -31.31 2.75
N MET A 154 -12.74 -30.47 1.77
CA MET A 154 -12.33 -29.09 1.95
C MET A 154 -13.41 -28.19 1.35
N GLU A 155 -14.03 -27.34 2.15
CA GLU A 155 -14.87 -26.26 1.62
C GLU A 155 -14.08 -24.96 1.64
N ASN A 156 -13.95 -24.37 0.46
CA ASN A 156 -13.39 -23.05 0.29
C ASN A 156 -14.54 -22.05 0.30
N SER A 157 -14.82 -21.48 1.47
CA SER A 157 -15.81 -20.41 1.54
C SER A 157 -15.22 -19.14 0.92
N ILE A 158 -15.74 -18.72 -0.23
CA ILE A 158 -15.23 -17.61 -1.06
C ILE A 158 -15.20 -16.27 -0.29
N SER A 159 -15.98 -16.14 0.80
CA SER A 159 -16.11 -14.91 1.58
C SER A 159 -15.06 -14.72 2.69
N ASN A 160 -14.20 -15.69 2.97
CA ASN A 160 -13.28 -15.61 4.09
C ASN A 160 -11.85 -15.94 3.66
N VAL A 161 -10.98 -14.93 3.63
CA VAL A 161 -9.60 -15.00 3.11
C VAL A 161 -8.68 -15.95 3.92
N SER A 162 -9.17 -16.50 5.05
CA SER A 162 -8.52 -17.55 5.85
C SER A 162 -9.39 -18.81 6.05
N GLY A 163 -10.53 -18.93 5.37
CA GLY A 163 -11.62 -19.87 5.70
C GLY A 163 -11.66 -21.16 4.89
N THR A 164 -10.53 -21.84 4.75
CA THR A 164 -10.51 -23.23 4.30
C THR A 164 -10.76 -24.12 5.52
N SER A 165 -11.99 -24.62 5.66
CA SER A 165 -12.33 -25.52 6.75
C SER A 165 -12.30 -26.95 6.24
N LEU A 166 -11.53 -27.79 6.94
CA LEU A 166 -11.43 -29.22 6.69
C LEU A 166 -12.40 -29.91 7.64
N TRP A 167 -13.25 -30.78 7.11
CA TRP A 167 -14.10 -31.63 7.94
C TRP A 167 -14.13 -33.06 7.41
N VAL A 168 -14.30 -33.97 8.36
CA VAL A 168 -14.43 -35.40 8.11
C VAL A 168 -15.90 -35.70 7.80
N MET A 169 -16.16 -36.49 6.75
CA MET A 169 -17.51 -36.92 6.40
C MET A 169 -18.16 -37.74 7.52
N ASP A 170 -19.48 -37.63 7.64
CA ASP A 170 -20.29 -38.32 8.67
C ASP A 170 -20.21 -39.84 8.57
N GLU A 171 -19.95 -40.36 7.38
CA GLU A 171 -19.80 -41.78 7.09
C GLU A 171 -18.42 -42.35 7.45
N ALA A 172 -17.45 -41.47 7.79
CA ALA A 172 -16.10 -41.92 8.07
C ALA A 172 -16.00 -42.57 9.46
N PRO A 173 -15.44 -43.79 9.59
CA PRO A 173 -15.32 -44.47 10.88
C PRO A 173 -14.40 -43.74 11.86
N ALA A 174 -13.51 -42.89 11.36
CA ALA A 174 -12.57 -42.10 12.16
C ALA A 174 -13.20 -40.86 12.81
N LYS A 175 -14.37 -40.38 12.34
CA LYS A 175 -15.01 -39.14 12.80
C LYS A 175 -15.18 -39.04 14.34
N PRO A 176 -15.67 -40.07 15.07
CA PRO A 176 -15.82 -39.98 16.53
C PRO A 176 -14.49 -39.91 17.29
N TYR A 177 -13.37 -40.28 16.65
CA TYR A 177 -12.04 -40.28 17.25
C TYR A 177 -11.24 -39.03 16.90
N VAL A 178 -11.81 -38.08 16.15
CA VAL A 178 -11.14 -36.83 15.80
C VAL A 178 -11.11 -35.92 17.03
N PRO A 179 -9.92 -35.56 17.56
CA PRO A 179 -9.82 -34.67 18.70
C PRO A 179 -10.30 -33.26 18.33
N ASN A 180 -10.92 -32.56 19.29
CA ASN A 180 -11.33 -31.18 19.06
C ASN A 180 -10.09 -30.28 18.88
N VAL A 181 -10.05 -29.52 17.78
CA VAL A 181 -8.92 -28.63 17.45
C VAL A 181 -8.61 -27.62 18.57
N ARG A 182 -9.62 -27.28 19.39
CA ARG A 182 -9.48 -26.36 20.53
C ARG A 182 -8.72 -26.94 21.73
N GLU A 183 -8.65 -28.26 21.89
CA GLU A 183 -7.93 -28.89 23.01
C GLU A 183 -6.41 -28.60 23.01
N TYR A 184 -5.86 -28.19 21.87
CA TYR A 184 -4.45 -27.83 21.74
C TYR A 184 -4.15 -26.35 22.06
N ASP A 185 -5.17 -25.55 22.33
CA ASP A 185 -5.04 -24.13 22.69
C ASP A 185 -4.62 -23.99 24.16
N PRO A 186 -3.51 -23.30 24.48
CA PRO A 186 -3.07 -23.11 25.87
C PRO A 186 -4.05 -22.34 26.76
N THR A 187 -5.09 -21.71 26.19
CA THR A 187 -6.08 -20.93 26.94
C THR A 187 -7.20 -21.78 27.55
N ASP A 188 -7.46 -22.98 27.02
CA ASP A 188 -8.40 -23.94 27.58
C ASP A 188 -7.70 -24.85 28.60
N THR A 189 -7.22 -24.26 29.70
CA THR A 189 -7.01 -25.07 30.91
C THR A 189 -8.41 -25.28 31.49
N PRO A 190 -8.92 -26.53 31.60
CA PRO A 190 -10.22 -26.73 32.23
C PRO A 190 -10.12 -26.22 33.66
N ALA A 191 -10.99 -25.28 34.00
CA ALA A 191 -11.30 -24.93 35.37
C ALA A 191 -11.98 -26.15 36.02
N SER A 192 -11.21 -27.19 36.33
CA SER A 192 -11.68 -28.34 37.10
C SER A 192 -11.17 -28.21 38.53
N THR A 193 -12.08 -27.77 39.38
CA THR A 193 -12.37 -28.36 40.70
C THR A 193 -11.26 -28.41 41.73
N SER A 194 -11.30 -27.44 42.65
CA SER A 194 -11.05 -27.65 44.08
C SER A 194 -12.29 -27.28 44.85
#